data_AF-A0A2M8PJ80-F1
#
_entry.id   AF-A0A2M8PJ80-F1
#
_cell.length_a   1.000
_cell.length_b   1.000
_cell.length_c   1.000
_cell.angle_alpha   90.00
_cell.angle_beta   90.00
_cell.angle_gamma   90.00
#
_symmetry.space_group_name_H-M   'P 1'
#
loop_
_entity.id
_entity.type
_entity.pdbx_description
1 polymer ?
#
loop_
_entity_poly.entity_id
_entity_poly.type
_entity_poly.pdbx_seq_one_letter_code
_entity_poly.pdbx_strand_id
1 'polypeptide(L)'
;EFESIGLQKGVVFRLYNKAILERLRGQISQPILRTSWHDTQPRVVIDCGHGGRDCGAIGVGGLQEKNICLAIGSELASLLENHGWDVILTRRTDNMVLLDQRTT
;
A
#
# COMPACT_ATOMS: atom_id res chain seq x y z
N GLU A 1 15.03 13.00 15.73
CA GLU A 1 13.83 12.45 16.40
C GLU A 1 12.86 11.96 15.34
N PHE A 2 12.33 10.75 15.50
CA PHE A 2 11.25 10.24 14.69
C PHE A 2 9.93 10.62 15.36
N GLU A 3 9.20 11.58 14.78
CA GLU A 3 7.79 11.78 15.12
C GLU A 3 6.95 10.86 14.22
N SER A 4 6.48 9.77 14.80
CA SER A 4 5.36 9.01 14.27
C SER A 4 4.04 9.55 14.83
N ILE A 5 2.99 9.40 14.02
CA ILE A 5 1.55 9.57 14.28
C ILE A 5 0.94 10.85 13.69
N GLY A 6 0.85 10.86 12.35
CA GLY A 6 -0.10 11.67 11.58
C GLY A 6 -1.16 10.80 10.91
N LEU A 7 -1.74 9.83 11.64
CA LEU A 7 -2.90 9.03 11.19
C LEU A 7 -4.19 9.85 11.28
N GLN A 8 -4.32 10.92 10.49
CA GLN A 8 -5.62 11.44 10.11
C GLN A 8 -5.80 11.34 8.59
N LYS A 9 -6.01 10.10 8.13
CA LYS A 9 -6.71 9.83 6.87
C LYS A 9 -8.19 10.13 7.09
N GLY A 10 -8.57 11.41 7.08
CA GLY A 10 -9.95 11.85 7.23
C GLY A 10 -10.29 12.96 6.25
N VAL A 11 -11.50 12.93 5.69
CA VAL A 11 -12.05 14.05 4.91
C VAL A 11 -12.73 15.02 5.86
N VAL A 12 -12.30 16.28 5.90
CA VAL A 12 -12.94 17.33 6.69
C VAL A 12 -13.95 18.07 5.81
N PHE A 13 -15.24 17.86 6.08
CA PHE A 13 -16.30 18.67 5.47
C PHE A 13 -16.64 19.86 6.36
N ARG A 14 -16.54 21.08 5.82
CA ARG A 14 -17.12 22.27 6.44
C ARG A 14 -18.32 22.71 5.63
N LEU A 15 -19.51 22.49 6.19
CA LEU A 15 -20.77 22.92 5.60
C LEU A 15 -21.19 24.21 6.31
N TYR A 16 -21.10 25.33 5.61
CA TYR A 16 -21.29 26.66 6.21
C TYR A 16 -22.74 27.14 6.19
N ASN A 17 -23.70 26.37 5.65
CA ASN A 17 -25.08 26.84 5.57
C ASN A 17 -26.09 25.69 5.67
N LYS A 18 -26.74 25.62 6.85
CA LYS A 18 -27.80 24.64 7.16
C LYS A 18 -28.98 24.73 6.20
N ALA A 19 -29.31 25.92 5.68
CA ALA A 19 -30.43 26.10 4.76
C ALA A 19 -30.22 25.40 3.40
N ILE A 20 -28.96 25.29 2.95
CA ILE A 20 -28.63 24.58 1.71
C ILE A 20 -28.82 23.07 1.90
N LEU A 21 -28.42 22.53 3.05
CA LEU A 21 -28.55 21.09 3.33
C LEU A 21 -30.01 20.64 3.44
N GLU A 22 -30.87 21.43 4.06
CA GLU A 22 -32.30 21.09 4.17
C GLU A 22 -33.01 21.13 2.80
N ARG A 23 -32.62 22.06 1.91
CA ARG A 23 -33.14 22.10 0.53
C ARG A 23 -32.76 20.86 -0.28
N LEU A 24 -31.54 20.37 -0.08
CA LEU A 24 -31.00 19.23 -0.82
C LEU A 24 -31.55 17.88 -0.31
N ARG A 25 -31.89 17.75 0.99
CA ARG A 25 -32.41 16.50 1.57
C ARG A 25 -33.66 15.95 0.87
N GLY A 26 -34.54 16.81 0.36
CA GLY A 26 -35.79 16.40 -0.29
C GLY A 26 -35.68 16.12 -1.79
N GLN A 27 -34.55 16.44 -2.42
CA GLN A 27 -34.38 16.36 -3.88
C GLN A 27 -33.39 15.28 -4.33
N ILE A 28 -32.67 14.65 -3.41
CA ILE A 28 -31.61 13.72 -3.75
C ILE A 28 -31.99 12.35 -3.23
N SER A 29 -32.16 11.40 -4.14
CA SER A 29 -32.45 9.99 -3.85
C SER A 29 -31.24 9.20 -3.36
N GLN A 30 -30.07 9.84 -3.26
CA GLN A 30 -28.79 9.24 -2.89
C GLN A 30 -28.00 10.20 -1.97
N PRO A 31 -27.14 9.71 -1.08
CA PRO A 31 -26.33 10.58 -0.23
C PRO A 31 -25.32 11.40 -1.05
N ILE A 32 -25.23 12.70 -0.75
CA ILE A 32 -24.25 13.66 -1.33
C ILE A 32 -22.82 13.25 -0.99
N LEU A 33 -22.64 12.61 0.16
CA LEU A 33 -21.37 12.15 0.68
C LEU A 33 -21.22 10.66 0.35
N ARG A 34 -20.44 10.35 -0.69
CA ARG A 34 -19.89 9.01 -0.86
C ARG A 34 -18.49 9.03 -0.26
N THR A 35 -18.24 8.20 0.74
CA THR A 35 -16.86 7.88 1.07
C THR A 35 -16.29 7.15 -0.15
N SER A 36 -15.12 7.57 -0.62
CA SER A 36 -14.39 6.86 -1.67
C SER A 36 -13.78 5.57 -1.10
N TRP A 37 -14.59 4.76 -0.43
CA TRP A 37 -14.29 3.34 -0.33
C TRP A 37 -14.69 2.80 -1.70
N HIS A 38 -13.70 2.63 -2.56
CA HIS A 38 -13.91 1.79 -3.73
C HIS A 38 -14.32 0.40 -3.22
N ASP A 39 -15.34 -0.21 -3.83
CA ASP A 39 -15.68 -1.64 -3.68
C ASP A 39 -14.55 -2.57 -4.18
N THR A 40 -13.42 -2.03 -4.62
CA THR A 40 -12.26 -2.80 -5.04
C THR A 40 -11.50 -3.28 -3.82
N GLN A 41 -11.35 -4.60 -3.70
CA GLN A 41 -10.47 -5.25 -2.73
C GLN A 41 -9.11 -4.54 -2.67
N PRO A 42 -8.64 -4.10 -1.48
CA PRO A 42 -7.32 -3.47 -1.36
C PRO A 42 -6.22 -4.45 -1.78
N ARG A 43 -5.28 -3.95 -2.59
CA ARG A 43 -4.10 -4.68 -3.05
C ARG A 43 -2.88 -4.29 -2.22
N VAL A 44 -2.06 -5.28 -1.85
CA VAL A 44 -0.78 -5.09 -1.17
C VAL A 44 0.36 -5.27 -2.17
N VAL A 45 1.30 -4.32 -2.18
CA VAL A 45 2.53 -4.45 -2.96
C VAL A 45 3.70 -4.63 -1.99
N ILE A 46 4.48 -5.69 -2.18
CA ILE A 46 5.67 -6.00 -1.38
C ILE A 46 6.90 -5.72 -2.23
N ASP A 47 7.68 -4.72 -1.84
CA ASP A 47 8.96 -4.44 -2.51
C ASP A 47 10.07 -5.33 -1.95
N CYS A 48 10.56 -6.26 -2.77
CA CYS A 48 11.73 -7.06 -2.43
C CYS A 48 13.00 -6.29 -2.82
N GLY A 49 13.62 -5.63 -1.85
CA GLY A 49 14.85 -4.84 -2.00
C GLY A 49 15.96 -5.52 -2.81
N HIS A 50 16.77 -4.71 -3.51
CA HIS A 50 17.93 -5.17 -4.30
C HIS A 50 17.56 -6.21 -5.38
N GLY A 51 18.51 -7.07 -5.78
CA GLY A 51 18.32 -8.18 -6.72
C GLY A 51 19.30 -8.17 -7.89
N GLY A 52 19.59 -9.34 -8.43
CA GLY A 52 20.54 -9.52 -9.51
C GLY A 52 21.95 -9.13 -9.08
N ARG A 53 22.53 -8.14 -9.77
CA ARG A 53 23.90 -7.64 -9.50
C ARG A 53 23.98 -6.79 -8.24
N ASP A 54 22.87 -6.19 -7.84
CA ASP A 54 22.80 -5.45 -6.60
C ASP A 54 22.54 -6.44 -5.45
N CYS A 55 23.57 -6.70 -4.66
CA CYS A 55 23.49 -7.63 -3.53
C CYS A 55 22.96 -6.99 -2.24
N GLY A 56 22.83 -5.67 -2.20
CA GLY A 56 22.62 -4.91 -0.97
C GLY A 56 23.76 -5.09 0.02
N ALA A 57 23.45 -5.00 1.31
CA ALA A 57 24.40 -5.26 2.38
C ALA A 57 24.88 -6.72 2.37
N ILE A 58 26.17 -6.91 2.67
CA ILE A 58 26.78 -8.24 2.85
C ILE A 58 27.11 -8.42 4.33
N GLY A 59 26.44 -9.38 4.96
CA GLY A 59 26.65 -9.79 6.35
C GLY A 59 27.75 -10.84 6.52
N VAL A 60 27.89 -11.31 7.76
CA VAL A 60 28.85 -12.35 8.14
C VAL A 60 28.61 -13.62 7.32
N GLY A 61 29.69 -14.24 6.84
CA GLY A 61 29.61 -15.46 6.03
C GLY A 61 29.11 -15.24 4.60
N GLY A 62 29.07 -13.99 4.12
CA GLY A 62 28.63 -13.67 2.75
C GLY A 62 27.12 -13.63 2.58
N LEU A 63 26.36 -13.51 3.67
CA LEU A 63 24.91 -13.40 3.62
C LEU A 63 24.51 -12.10 2.89
N GLN A 64 23.74 -12.20 1.82
CA GLN A 64 23.35 -11.05 1.00
C GLN A 64 21.93 -10.59 1.32
N GLU A 65 21.76 -9.29 1.55
CA GLU A 65 20.47 -8.66 1.83
C GLU A 65 19.40 -9.03 0.80
N LYS A 66 19.75 -9.03 -0.50
CA LYS A 66 18.81 -9.40 -1.58
C LYS A 66 18.13 -10.76 -1.38
N ASN A 67 18.83 -11.72 -0.77
CA ASN A 67 18.33 -13.08 -0.56
C ASN A 67 17.38 -13.09 0.63
N ILE A 68 17.72 -12.36 1.70
CA ILE A 68 16.87 -12.21 2.89
C ILE A 68 15.56 -11.50 2.51
N CYS A 69 15.64 -10.37 1.79
CA CYS A 69 14.47 -9.61 1.37
C CYS A 69 13.52 -10.44 0.50
N LEU A 70 14.05 -11.23 -0.45
CA LEU A 70 13.22 -12.10 -1.28
C LEU A 70 12.55 -13.21 -0.48
N ALA A 71 13.27 -13.82 0.46
CA ALA A 71 12.73 -14.88 1.31
C ALA A 71 11.59 -14.35 2.19
N ILE A 72 11.83 -13.25 2.91
CA ILE A 72 10.81 -12.62 3.77
C ILE A 72 9.61 -12.14 2.94
N GLY A 73 9.85 -11.49 1.80
CA GLY A 73 8.78 -11.00 0.95
C GLY A 73 7.90 -12.12 0.39
N SER A 74 8.50 -13.26 0.02
CA SER A 74 7.77 -14.43 -0.47
C SER A 74 6.92 -15.10 0.61
N GLU A 75 7.45 -15.20 1.84
CA GLU A 75 6.71 -15.74 2.98
C GLU A 75 5.54 -14.82 3.36
N LEU A 76 5.78 -13.51 3.45
CA LEU A 76 4.73 -12.52 3.72
C LEU A 76 3.64 -12.54 2.64
N ALA A 77 4.02 -12.62 1.37
CA ALA A 77 3.07 -12.73 0.28
C ALA A 77 2.18 -13.96 0.43
N SER A 78 2.78 -15.12 0.69
CA SER A 78 2.05 -16.38 0.88
C SER A 78 1.07 -16.27 2.06
N LEU A 79 1.49 -15.66 3.18
CA LEU A 79 0.62 -15.44 4.33
C LEU A 79 -0.56 -14.53 3.98
N LEU A 80 -0.33 -13.41 3.29
CA LEU A 80 -1.37 -12.46 2.92
C LEU A 80 -2.35 -13.06 1.89
N GLU A 81 -1.83 -13.75 0.87
CA GLU A 81 -2.64 -14.47 -0.13
C GLU A 81 -3.55 -15.51 0.55
N ASN A 82 -3.03 -16.27 1.52
CA ASN A 82 -3.81 -17.23 2.32
C ASN A 82 -4.91 -16.57 3.17
N HIS A 83 -4.79 -15.28 3.48
CA HIS A 83 -5.82 -14.50 4.19
C HIS A 83 -6.75 -13.75 3.22
N GLY A 84 -6.71 -14.05 1.92
CA GLY A 84 -7.60 -13.49 0.92
C GLY A 84 -7.23 -12.09 0.43
N TRP A 85 -5.97 -11.67 0.62
CA TRP A 85 -5.48 -10.41 0.06
C TRP A 85 -4.98 -10.62 -1.38
N ASP A 86 -5.16 -9.59 -2.20
CA ASP A 86 -4.50 -9.49 -3.51
C ASP A 86 -3.09 -8.92 -3.31
N VAL A 87 -2.06 -9.67 -3.69
CA VAL A 87 -0.66 -9.36 -3.38
C VAL A 87 0.23 -9.42 -4.63
N ILE A 88 1.07 -8.41 -4.79
CA ILE A 88 2.08 -8.35 -5.85
C ILE A 88 3.45 -8.12 -5.22
N LEU A 89 4.47 -8.83 -5.69
CA LEU A 89 5.88 -8.54 -5.35
C LEU A 89 6.53 -7.79 -6.51
N THR A 90 7.39 -6.82 -6.22
CA THR A 90 8.18 -6.11 -7.25
C THR A 90 9.13 -7.04 -8.01
N ARG A 91 9.59 -8.12 -7.35
CA ARG A 91 10.28 -9.26 -7.98
C ARG A 91 9.95 -10.56 -7.26
N ARG A 92 9.89 -11.66 -8.03
CA ARG A 92 9.69 -13.03 -7.51
C ARG A 92 10.95 -13.90 -7.62
N THR A 93 12.02 -13.38 -8.22
CA THR A 93 13.29 -14.08 -8.44
C THR A 93 14.47 -13.16 -8.12
N ASP A 94 15.69 -13.69 -8.23
CA ASP A 94 16.92 -12.89 -8.10
C ASP A 94 17.22 -12.10 -9.38
N ASN A 95 16.38 -11.11 -9.66
CA ASN A 95 16.53 -10.17 -10.76
C ASN A 95 16.59 -8.73 -10.24
N MET A 96 17.34 -7.88 -10.94
CA MET A 96 17.40 -6.45 -10.63
C MET A 96 16.09 -5.78 -11.09
N VAL A 97 15.50 -4.97 -10.21
CA VAL A 97 14.38 -4.08 -10.52
C VAL A 97 14.81 -2.67 -10.17
N LEU A 98 14.76 -1.77 -11.15
CA LEU A 98 15.16 -0.36 -10.98
C LEU A 98 14.18 0.36 -10.04
N LEU A 99 14.66 1.41 -9.36
CA LEU A 99 13.85 2.09 -8.33
C LEU A 99 12.56 2.70 -8.90
N ASP A 100 12.61 3.26 -10.10
CA ASP A 100 11.45 3.80 -10.83
C ASP A 100 10.40 2.73 -11.15
N GLN A 101 10.85 1.53 -11.51
CA GLN A 101 10.02 0.36 -11.78
C GLN A 101 9.39 -0.24 -10.51
N ARG A 102 9.83 0.13 -9.31
CA ARG A 102 9.23 -0.33 -8.04
C ARG A 102 8.00 0.50 -7.64
N THR A 103 7.84 1.69 -8.22
CA THR A 103 6.81 2.67 -7.84
C THR A 103 5.75 2.92 -8.91
N THR A 104 5.89 2.30 -10.09
CA THR A 104 5.00 2.46 -11.25
C THR A 104 4.20 1.19 -11.52
#